data_AF-A0A4Y7RSV8-F1
#
_entry.id   AF-A0A4Y7RSV8-F1
#
_cell.length_a   1.000
_cell.length_b   1.000
_cell.length_c   1.000
_cell.angle_alpha   90.00
_cell.angle_beta   90.00
_cell.angle_gamma   90.00
#
_symmetry.space_group_name_H-M   'P 1'
#
loop_
_entity.id
_entity.type
_entity.pdbx_description
1 polymer ?
#
loop_
_entity_poly.entity_id
_entity_poly.type
_entity_poly.pdbx_seq_one_letter_code
_entity_poly.pdbx_strand_id
1 'polypeptide(L)'
;MTKTRLYLYFAVLVVTLLFIPAGAYAAQALDESSNGDVVVLVEGQSLELSLPGNPSTGYEWQYFPQPDSNILKEAKHEFQGASIPLPGAGGREYWTFQAAGAGTVTLSLAYMRPWESRMPEHTFKIEVIVTPQVTVLLDGKTLAFDVPPVIEKGRTLVPLRALFEAPGAAVTWDPETRKVTAQKEDITVELTVGNEKALWSGPKDVHEVILEAPPKIIGDRVLAPLRFVSEALGDRVDWDEATRTVRITSII
;
A
#
# COMPACT_ATOMS: atom_id res chain seq x y z
N MET A 1 12.09 -28.96 50.86
CA MET A 1 11.15 -29.52 49.85
C MET A 1 9.99 -28.52 49.77
N THR A 2 9.66 -27.84 48.68
CA THR A 2 10.04 -27.98 47.27
C THR A 2 9.79 -26.59 46.63
N LYS A 3 10.76 -26.08 45.85
CA LYS A 3 10.71 -24.74 45.25
C LYS A 3 9.71 -24.70 44.10
N THR A 4 8.67 -23.86 44.20
CA THR A 4 7.77 -23.53 43.09
C THR A 4 8.51 -22.61 42.12
N ARG A 5 8.78 -23.07 40.90
CA ARG A 5 9.35 -22.26 39.81
C ARG A 5 8.20 -21.59 39.06
N LEU A 6 8.13 -20.27 39.15
CA LEU A 6 7.26 -19.42 38.36
C LEU A 6 7.90 -19.24 36.97
N TYR A 7 7.30 -19.80 35.92
CA TYR A 7 7.72 -19.52 34.55
C TYR A 7 7.04 -18.22 34.09
N LEU A 8 7.78 -17.11 34.11
CA LEU A 8 7.47 -15.93 33.30
C LEU A 8 7.84 -16.28 31.86
N TYR A 9 6.85 -16.52 31.00
CA TYR A 9 7.08 -16.51 29.56
C TYR A 9 7.26 -15.05 29.12
N PHE A 10 8.51 -14.63 29.00
CA PHE A 10 8.87 -13.44 28.24
C PHE A 10 8.47 -13.69 26.78
N ALA A 11 7.53 -12.91 26.26
CA ALA A 11 7.36 -12.75 24.83
C ALA A 11 8.66 -12.13 24.30
N VAL A 12 9.53 -12.97 23.75
CA VAL A 12 10.68 -12.48 22.99
C VAL A 12 10.11 -11.95 21.68
N LEU A 13 9.79 -10.66 21.66
CA LEU A 13 9.73 -9.90 20.43
C LEU A 13 11.14 -9.97 19.85
N VAL A 14 11.40 -10.93 18.97
CA VAL A 14 12.62 -10.94 18.18
C VAL A 14 12.51 -9.74 17.25
N VAL A 15 12.97 -8.58 17.71
CA VAL A 15 13.30 -7.46 16.84
C VAL A 15 14.57 -7.89 16.13
N THR A 16 14.44 -8.73 15.11
CA THR A 16 15.49 -8.81 14.10
C THR A 16 15.60 -7.42 13.52
N LEU A 17 16.74 -6.79 13.73
CA LEU A 17 17.14 -5.59 13.02
C LEU A 17 17.30 -6.01 11.55
N LEU A 18 16.18 -6.06 10.83
CA LEU A 18 16.16 -6.32 9.41
C LEU A 18 16.88 -5.14 8.77
N PHE A 19 18.00 -5.44 8.13
CA PHE A 19 18.62 -4.53 7.19
C PHE A 19 17.63 -4.38 6.04
N ILE A 20 16.72 -3.40 6.14
CA ILE A 20 15.82 -3.06 5.05
C ILE A 20 16.72 -2.44 3.98
N PRO A 21 17.00 -3.13 2.86
CA PRO A 21 17.79 -2.53 1.81
C PRO A 21 17.11 -1.23 1.37
N ALA A 22 17.88 -0.20 1.05
CA ALA A 22 17.32 1.06 0.56
C ALA A 22 16.36 0.78 -0.60
N GLY A 23 15.06 1.02 -0.39
CA GLY A 23 13.99 0.70 -1.35
C GLY A 23 13.09 -0.49 -1.01
N ALA A 24 13.35 -1.24 0.07
CA ALA A 24 12.39 -2.25 0.55
C ALA A 24 11.30 -1.59 1.41
N TYR A 25 10.05 -1.89 1.06
CA TYR A 25 8.88 -1.43 1.79
C TYR A 25 8.67 -2.32 3.02
N ALA A 26 8.30 -1.71 4.15
CA ALA A 26 7.96 -2.44 5.36
C ALA A 26 6.78 -3.38 5.09
N ALA A 27 6.72 -4.50 5.83
CA ALA A 27 5.56 -5.37 5.76
C ALA A 27 4.29 -4.60 6.13
N GLN A 28 3.23 -4.76 5.36
CA GLN A 28 1.94 -4.18 5.69
C GLN A 28 1.15 -5.19 6.53
N ALA A 29 0.78 -4.81 7.76
CA ALA A 29 0.02 -5.66 8.66
C ALA A 29 -1.46 -5.31 8.60
N LEU A 30 -2.32 -6.33 8.49
CA LEU A 30 -3.77 -6.24 8.46
C LEU A 30 -4.41 -7.19 9.47
N ASP A 31 -5.63 -6.85 9.87
CA ASP A 31 -6.47 -7.67 10.73
C ASP A 31 -7.93 -7.67 10.24
N GLU A 32 -8.84 -8.22 11.04
CA GLU A 32 -10.27 -8.29 10.73
C GLU A 32 -10.92 -6.92 10.40
N SER A 33 -10.35 -5.81 10.88
CA SER A 33 -10.86 -4.46 10.62
C SER A 33 -10.63 -3.97 9.20
N SER A 34 -9.64 -4.56 8.50
CA SER A 34 -9.30 -4.20 7.11
C SER A 34 -10.24 -4.84 6.07
N ASN A 35 -11.32 -5.50 6.50
CA ASN A 35 -12.23 -6.18 5.59
C ASN A 35 -12.95 -5.19 4.68
N GLY A 36 -12.84 -5.38 3.36
CA GLY A 36 -13.38 -4.49 2.33
C GLY A 36 -12.37 -3.46 1.81
N ASP A 37 -11.18 -3.39 2.39
CA ASP A 37 -10.18 -2.40 2.01
C ASP A 37 -9.52 -2.71 0.65
N VAL A 38 -8.97 -1.65 0.07
CA VAL A 38 -8.02 -1.71 -1.05
C VAL A 38 -6.62 -1.53 -0.48
N VAL A 39 -5.77 -2.54 -0.69
CA VAL A 39 -4.42 -2.63 -0.16
C VAL A 39 -3.44 -2.53 -1.32
N VAL A 40 -2.45 -1.66 -1.20
CA VAL A 40 -1.46 -1.43 -2.25
C VAL A 40 -0.08 -1.82 -1.78
N LEU A 41 0.53 -2.75 -2.52
CA LEU A 41 1.85 -3.30 -2.24
C LEU A 41 2.80 -3.02 -3.40
N VAL A 42 4.10 -3.05 -3.15
CA VAL A 42 5.12 -3.10 -4.19
C VAL A 42 5.56 -4.53 -4.44
N GLU A 43 5.92 -4.87 -5.67
CA GLU A 43 6.64 -6.10 -5.98
C GLU A 43 7.77 -6.35 -4.95
N GLY A 44 7.74 -7.52 -4.32
CA GLY A 44 8.65 -7.94 -3.26
C GLY A 44 8.22 -7.59 -1.83
N GLN A 45 7.25 -6.68 -1.63
CA GLN A 45 6.73 -6.31 -0.31
C GLN A 45 5.93 -7.47 0.31
N SER A 46 6.04 -7.59 1.63
CA SER A 46 5.27 -8.57 2.41
C SER A 46 3.96 -7.98 2.92
N LEU A 47 2.92 -8.81 2.92
CA LEU A 47 1.62 -8.54 3.55
C LEU A 47 1.41 -9.55 4.66
N GLU A 48 1.15 -9.08 5.88
CA GLU A 48 0.88 -9.91 7.05
C GLU A 48 -0.60 -9.77 7.42
N LEU A 49 -1.33 -10.88 7.45
CA LEU A 49 -2.75 -10.90 7.81
C LEU A 49 -2.93 -11.73 9.07
N SER A 50 -3.65 -11.19 10.06
CA SER A 50 -4.03 -11.93 11.25
C SER A 50 -5.55 -11.94 11.43
N LEU A 51 -6.16 -13.12 11.50
CA LEU A 51 -7.60 -13.28 11.73
C LEU A 51 -7.87 -14.14 12.96
N PRO A 52 -8.95 -13.87 13.72
CA PRO A 52 -9.37 -14.76 14.80
C PRO A 52 -9.79 -16.12 14.25
N GLY A 53 -9.41 -17.19 14.94
CA GLY A 53 -9.75 -18.56 14.55
C GLY A 53 -9.91 -19.47 15.77
N ASN A 54 -10.76 -20.47 15.67
CA ASN A 54 -10.92 -21.48 16.70
C ASN A 54 -11.02 -22.89 16.11
N PRO A 55 -9.87 -23.56 15.88
CA PRO A 55 -9.82 -24.89 15.31
C PRO A 55 -10.58 -25.96 16.10
N SER A 56 -10.83 -25.79 17.41
CA SER A 56 -11.58 -26.77 18.21
C SER A 56 -13.06 -26.85 17.84
N THR A 57 -13.57 -25.88 17.07
CA THR A 57 -14.94 -25.83 16.58
C THR A 57 -15.12 -26.54 15.24
N GLY A 58 -14.01 -26.96 14.62
CA GLY A 58 -13.95 -27.50 13.26
C GLY A 58 -14.07 -26.45 12.15
N TYR A 59 -14.18 -25.17 12.49
CA TYR A 59 -14.09 -24.08 11.53
C TYR A 59 -12.64 -23.70 11.27
N GLU A 60 -12.35 -23.32 10.03
CA GLU A 60 -11.05 -22.86 9.55
C GLU A 60 -11.26 -21.79 8.48
N TRP A 61 -10.30 -20.89 8.35
CA TRP A 61 -10.26 -19.96 7.23
C TRP A 61 -9.74 -20.66 5.98
N GLN A 62 -10.46 -20.53 4.87
CA GLN A 62 -10.07 -21.08 3.59
C GLN A 62 -10.19 -20.04 2.49
N TYR A 63 -9.35 -20.17 1.46
CA TYR A 63 -9.48 -19.34 0.27
C TYR A 63 -10.82 -19.53 -0.45
N PHE A 64 -11.42 -18.43 -0.89
CA PHE A 64 -12.71 -18.45 -1.58
C PHE A 64 -12.88 -17.28 -2.57
N PRO A 65 -12.25 -17.32 -3.76
CA PRO A 65 -11.32 -18.33 -4.29
C PRO A 65 -9.86 -18.07 -3.89
N GLN A 66 -8.95 -18.96 -4.30
CA GLN A 66 -7.50 -18.77 -4.13
C GLN A 66 -7.00 -17.58 -4.97
N PRO A 67 -6.17 -16.68 -4.40
CA PRO A 67 -5.61 -15.57 -5.16
C PRO A 67 -4.61 -16.06 -6.21
N ASP A 68 -4.43 -15.28 -7.28
CA ASP A 68 -3.38 -15.54 -8.27
C ASP A 68 -2.00 -15.42 -7.62
N SER A 69 -1.31 -16.55 -7.49
CA SER A 69 0.03 -16.65 -6.90
C SER A 69 1.14 -15.93 -7.68
N ASN A 70 0.89 -15.54 -8.94
CA ASN A 70 1.80 -14.69 -9.70
C ASN A 70 1.75 -13.22 -9.23
N ILE A 71 0.67 -12.81 -8.57
CA ILE A 71 0.49 -11.45 -8.05
C ILE A 71 0.70 -11.44 -6.54
N LEU A 72 -0.02 -12.30 -5.80
CA LEU A 72 0.06 -12.40 -4.35
C LEU A 72 0.28 -13.86 -3.93
N LYS A 73 1.50 -14.17 -3.50
CA LYS A 73 1.92 -15.52 -3.14
C LYS A 73 1.89 -15.71 -1.64
N GLU A 74 1.19 -16.73 -1.16
CA GLU A 74 1.32 -17.16 0.24
C GLU A 74 2.76 -17.66 0.48
N ALA A 75 3.43 -17.06 1.46
CA ALA A 75 4.75 -17.45 1.90
C ALA A 75 4.70 -18.30 3.18
N LYS A 76 3.73 -18.03 4.07
CA LYS A 76 3.55 -18.73 5.34
C LYS A 76 2.10 -18.65 5.81
N HIS A 77 1.62 -19.71 6.47
CA HIS A 77 0.37 -19.73 7.23
C HIS A 77 0.57 -20.54 8.52
N GLU A 78 0.18 -19.98 9.66
CA GLU A 78 0.25 -20.68 10.94
C GLU A 78 -0.87 -20.25 11.90
N PHE A 79 -1.31 -21.17 12.76
CA PHE A 79 -2.22 -20.88 13.86
C PHE A 79 -1.45 -20.73 15.18
N GLN A 80 -1.78 -19.71 15.95
CA GLN A 80 -1.31 -19.54 17.31
C GLN A 80 -2.50 -19.48 18.28
N GLY A 81 -2.56 -20.45 19.20
CA GLY A 81 -3.57 -20.51 20.25
C GLY A 81 -3.37 -19.42 21.31
N ALA A 82 -4.38 -19.25 22.17
CA ALA A 82 -4.28 -18.35 23.32
C ALA A 82 -3.04 -18.65 24.19
N SER A 83 -2.41 -17.60 24.72
CA SER A 83 -1.21 -17.69 25.57
C SER A 83 -1.44 -18.51 26.85
N ILE A 84 -2.70 -18.66 27.27
CA ILE A 84 -3.12 -19.64 28.28
C ILE A 84 -3.87 -20.76 27.55
N PRO A 85 -3.31 -21.98 27.47
CA PRO A 85 -3.89 -23.08 26.71
C PRO A 85 -5.04 -23.73 27.50
N LEU A 86 -6.21 -23.07 27.49
CA LEU A 86 -7.45 -23.64 27.99
C LEU A 86 -8.07 -24.54 26.91
N PRO A 87 -8.57 -25.75 27.25
CA PRO A 87 -9.27 -26.59 26.30
C PRO A 87 -10.44 -25.85 25.64
N GLY A 88 -10.47 -25.85 24.30
CA GLY A 88 -11.51 -25.19 23.50
C GLY A 88 -11.32 -23.68 23.29
N ALA A 89 -10.26 -23.08 23.84
CA ALA A 89 -9.93 -21.69 23.55
C ALA A 89 -9.50 -21.52 22.09
N GLY A 90 -9.98 -20.44 21.47
CA GLY A 90 -9.52 -20.02 20.15
C GLY A 90 -8.12 -19.41 20.18
N GLY A 91 -7.77 -18.78 19.08
CA GLY A 91 -6.50 -18.11 18.86
C GLY A 91 -6.57 -17.22 17.62
N ARG A 92 -5.45 -17.10 16.92
CA ARG A 92 -5.35 -16.34 15.68
C ARG A 92 -4.63 -17.15 14.62
N GLU A 93 -5.10 -17.04 13.39
CA GLU A 93 -4.40 -17.50 12.20
C GLU A 93 -3.60 -16.34 11.63
N TYR A 94 -2.36 -16.62 11.22
CA TYR A 94 -1.42 -15.65 10.68
C TYR A 94 -0.98 -16.11 9.31
N TRP A 95 -1.16 -15.25 8.31
CA TRP A 95 -0.61 -15.42 6.97
C TRP A 95 0.48 -14.39 6.73
N THR A 96 1.51 -14.81 6.02
CA THR A 96 2.46 -13.93 5.34
C THR A 96 2.34 -14.17 3.85
N PHE A 97 2.03 -13.11 3.11
CA PHE A 97 2.03 -13.09 1.66
C PHE A 97 3.20 -12.27 1.14
N GLN A 98 3.69 -12.62 -0.04
CA GLN A 98 4.65 -11.85 -0.80
C GLN A 98 3.99 -11.34 -2.08
N ALA A 99 4.11 -10.04 -2.34
CA ALA A 99 3.74 -9.42 -3.60
C ALA A 99 4.71 -9.93 -4.70
N ALA A 100 4.27 -10.92 -5.47
CA ALA A 100 5.13 -11.66 -6.40
C ALA A 100 5.28 -10.99 -7.77
N GLY A 101 4.28 -10.21 -8.19
CA GLY A 101 4.28 -9.56 -9.50
C GLY A 101 3.18 -8.50 -9.59
N ALA A 102 3.39 -7.50 -10.43
CA ALA A 102 2.43 -6.42 -10.61
C ALA A 102 1.08 -6.91 -11.15
N GLY A 103 0.00 -6.35 -10.62
CA GLY A 103 -1.37 -6.69 -11.00
C GLY A 103 -2.36 -6.42 -9.88
N THR A 104 -3.62 -6.69 -10.14
CA THR A 104 -4.70 -6.60 -9.17
C THR A 104 -5.25 -7.99 -8.88
N VAL A 105 -5.40 -8.33 -7.60
CA VAL A 105 -5.95 -9.61 -7.16
C VAL A 105 -6.86 -9.40 -5.96
N THR A 106 -7.92 -10.20 -5.86
CA THR A 106 -8.74 -10.24 -4.64
C THR A 106 -8.21 -11.33 -3.72
N LEU A 107 -7.85 -10.97 -2.49
CA LEU A 107 -7.67 -11.95 -1.41
C LEU A 107 -9.02 -12.14 -0.73
N SER A 108 -9.56 -13.36 -0.79
CA SER A 108 -10.86 -13.69 -0.24
C SER A 108 -10.76 -14.96 0.61
N LEU A 109 -11.15 -14.87 1.87
CA LEU A 109 -11.15 -15.94 2.84
C LEU A 109 -12.55 -16.13 3.41
N ALA A 110 -12.92 -17.38 3.62
CA ALA A 110 -14.20 -17.79 4.19
C ALA A 110 -13.94 -18.66 5.43
N TYR A 111 -14.58 -18.31 6.55
CA TYR A 111 -14.49 -19.08 7.78
C TYR A 111 -15.62 -20.11 7.83
N MET A 112 -15.28 -21.37 7.59
CA MET A 112 -16.27 -22.43 7.44
C MET A 112 -15.71 -23.80 7.84
N ARG A 113 -16.61 -24.77 8.00
CA ARG A 113 -16.25 -26.17 8.15
C ARG A 113 -16.14 -26.80 6.76
N PRO A 114 -15.02 -27.42 6.36
CA PRO A 114 -14.84 -27.94 5.00
C PRO A 114 -15.85 -29.03 4.63
N TRP A 115 -16.45 -29.69 5.63
CA TRP A 115 -17.44 -30.76 5.46
C TRP A 115 -18.91 -30.30 5.53
N GLU A 116 -19.18 -29.00 5.69
CA GLU A 116 -20.55 -28.49 5.84
C GLU A 116 -20.96 -27.64 4.63
N SER A 117 -21.98 -28.10 3.89
CA SER A 117 -22.52 -27.38 2.73
C SER A 117 -23.45 -26.24 3.16
N ARG A 118 -22.89 -25.19 3.76
CA ARG A 118 -23.60 -23.95 4.11
C ARG A 118 -22.76 -22.71 3.79
N MET A 119 -23.40 -21.55 3.79
CA MET A 119 -22.69 -20.27 3.63
C MET A 119 -21.71 -20.05 4.79
N PRO A 120 -20.54 -19.45 4.54
CA PRO A 120 -19.55 -19.19 5.59
C PRO A 120 -20.09 -18.22 6.64
N GLU A 121 -19.71 -18.43 7.88
CA GLU A 121 -20.16 -17.58 9.01
C GLU A 121 -19.48 -16.21 8.99
N HIS A 122 -18.21 -16.19 8.59
CA HIS A 122 -17.43 -14.98 8.38
C HIS A 122 -16.72 -15.01 7.04
N THR A 123 -16.53 -13.83 6.45
CA THR A 123 -15.71 -13.65 5.26
C THR A 123 -14.77 -12.48 5.46
N PHE A 124 -13.57 -12.59 4.91
CA PHE A 124 -12.60 -11.51 4.83
C PHE A 124 -12.23 -11.33 3.36
N LYS A 125 -12.35 -10.12 2.85
CA LYS A 125 -12.09 -9.81 1.45
C LYS A 125 -11.41 -8.46 1.32
N ILE A 126 -10.27 -8.43 0.64
CA ILE A 126 -9.58 -7.20 0.25
C ILE A 126 -9.23 -7.25 -1.24
N GLU A 127 -9.16 -6.07 -1.84
CA GLU A 127 -8.52 -5.90 -3.15
C GLU A 127 -7.04 -5.58 -2.93
N VAL A 128 -6.14 -6.37 -3.50
CA VAL A 128 -4.70 -6.16 -3.42
C VAL A 128 -4.20 -5.70 -4.78
N ILE A 129 -3.62 -4.51 -4.83
CA ILE A 129 -2.96 -3.96 -6.02
C ILE A 129 -1.47 -4.02 -5.79
N VAL A 130 -0.77 -4.86 -6.55
CA VAL A 130 0.69 -4.93 -6.55
C VAL A 130 1.23 -4.05 -7.66
N THR A 131 2.11 -3.13 -7.31
CA THR A 131 2.73 -2.19 -8.26
C THR A 131 4.17 -2.61 -8.55
N PRO A 132 4.66 -2.38 -9.78
CA PRO A 132 6.08 -2.48 -10.07
C PRO A 132 6.88 -1.58 -9.12
N GLN A 133 8.05 -2.03 -8.67
CA GLN A 133 8.96 -1.16 -7.96
C GLN A 133 9.45 -0.05 -8.91
N VAL A 134 9.06 1.19 -8.62
CA VAL A 134 9.52 2.39 -9.32
C VAL A 134 10.44 3.17 -8.41
N THR A 135 11.63 3.48 -8.90
CA THR A 135 12.56 4.38 -8.21
C THR A 135 12.34 5.79 -8.72
N VAL A 136 12.20 6.78 -7.83
CA VAL A 136 12.14 8.19 -8.21
C VAL A 136 13.37 8.88 -7.65
N LEU A 137 14.13 9.54 -8.53
CA LEU A 137 15.31 10.33 -8.20
C LEU A 137 14.99 11.81 -8.43
N LEU A 138 15.19 12.65 -7.42
CA LEU A 138 15.18 14.12 -7.56
C LEU A 138 16.61 14.63 -7.38
N ASP A 139 17.16 15.26 -8.43
CA ASP A 139 18.54 15.75 -8.47
C ASP A 139 19.57 14.69 -8.03
N GLY A 140 19.35 13.45 -8.48
CA GLY A 140 20.18 12.28 -8.16
C GLY A 140 19.95 11.65 -6.79
N LYS A 141 19.05 12.19 -5.96
CA LYS A 141 18.69 11.63 -4.64
C LYS A 141 17.40 10.82 -4.73
N THR A 142 17.38 9.63 -4.14
CA THR A 142 16.18 8.80 -4.07
C THR A 142 15.11 9.46 -3.19
N LEU A 143 13.92 9.63 -3.74
CA LEU A 143 12.73 10.04 -3.00
C LEU A 143 12.04 8.80 -2.40
N ALA A 144 11.80 8.85 -1.09
CA ALA A 144 11.01 7.85 -0.39
C ALA A 144 9.54 8.26 -0.37
N PHE A 145 8.66 7.28 -0.52
CA PHE A 145 7.21 7.47 -0.45
C PHE A 145 6.64 6.61 0.67
N ASP A 146 5.67 7.17 1.40
CA ASP A 146 4.92 6.47 2.43
C ASP A 146 3.86 5.54 1.82
N VAL A 147 3.29 5.93 0.67
CA VAL A 147 2.51 5.07 -0.22
C VAL A 147 3.30 4.85 -1.51
N PRO A 148 3.45 3.60 -1.98
CA PRO A 148 4.22 3.35 -3.18
C PRO A 148 3.68 4.07 -4.43
N PRO A 149 4.56 4.44 -5.37
CA PRO A 149 4.17 4.73 -6.75
C PRO A 149 3.36 3.58 -7.36
N VAL A 150 2.35 3.93 -8.15
CA VAL A 150 1.48 2.98 -8.86
C VAL A 150 1.65 3.19 -10.35
N ILE A 151 1.88 2.13 -11.12
CA ILE A 151 1.77 2.19 -12.58
C ILE A 151 0.37 1.76 -12.98
N GLU A 152 -0.40 2.68 -13.56
CA GLU A 152 -1.73 2.41 -14.08
C GLU A 152 -1.79 2.80 -15.56
N LYS A 153 -2.24 1.87 -16.42
CA LYS A 153 -2.37 2.10 -17.88
C LYS A 153 -1.10 2.69 -18.52
N GLY A 154 0.08 2.31 -18.03
CA GLY A 154 1.36 2.82 -18.52
C GLY A 154 1.70 4.25 -18.06
N ARG A 155 1.06 4.74 -16.98
CA ARG A 155 1.36 6.01 -16.33
C ARG A 155 1.70 5.81 -14.87
N THR A 156 2.79 6.45 -14.44
CA THR A 156 3.25 6.40 -13.05
C THR A 156 2.50 7.46 -12.25
N LEU A 157 1.64 7.01 -11.35
CA LEU A 157 0.97 7.80 -10.35
C LEU A 157 1.80 7.76 -9.06
N VAL A 158 1.97 8.91 -8.42
CA VAL A 158 2.77 9.03 -7.19
C VAL A 158 2.06 9.87 -6.16
N PRO A 159 2.31 9.65 -4.85
CA PRO A 159 1.75 10.49 -3.80
C PRO A 159 2.15 11.94 -4.01
N LEU A 160 1.15 12.78 -4.21
CA LEU A 160 1.31 14.15 -4.63
C LEU A 160 2.14 14.96 -3.63
N ARG A 161 1.87 14.77 -2.34
CA ARG A 161 2.55 15.50 -1.26
C ARG A 161 4.07 15.34 -1.30
N ALA A 162 4.57 14.12 -1.52
CA ALA A 162 6.00 13.85 -1.54
C ALA A 162 6.73 14.58 -2.67
N LEU A 163 6.10 14.75 -3.84
CA LEU A 163 6.71 15.44 -4.97
C LEU A 163 6.61 16.96 -4.88
N PHE A 164 5.56 17.50 -4.26
CA PHE A 164 5.39 18.95 -4.15
C PHE A 164 6.13 19.51 -2.93
N GLU A 165 6.14 18.81 -1.80
CA GLU A 165 6.87 19.26 -0.61
C GLU A 165 8.39 19.15 -0.75
N ALA A 166 8.90 18.16 -1.50
CA ALA A 166 10.34 18.02 -1.74
C ALA A 166 11.01 19.28 -2.34
N PRO A 167 10.43 19.94 -3.36
CA PRO A 167 10.88 21.23 -3.88
C PRO A 167 10.32 22.45 -3.13
N GLY A 168 9.67 22.27 -1.97
CA GLY A 168 9.23 23.35 -1.09
C GLY A 168 7.82 23.91 -1.34
N ALA A 169 6.97 23.21 -2.10
CA ALA A 169 5.58 23.62 -2.29
C ALA A 169 4.70 23.24 -1.09
N ALA A 170 3.74 24.10 -0.75
CA ALA A 170 2.70 23.82 0.23
C ALA A 170 1.53 23.09 -0.44
N VAL A 171 1.05 22.00 0.15
CA VAL A 171 -0.06 21.20 -0.40
C VAL A 171 -1.25 21.21 0.54
N THR A 172 -2.41 21.63 0.04
CA THR A 172 -3.69 21.61 0.76
C THR A 172 -4.68 20.65 0.10
N TRP A 173 -5.51 20.04 0.92
CA TRP A 173 -6.58 19.13 0.50
C TRP A 173 -7.93 19.69 0.96
N ASP A 174 -8.86 19.81 0.02
CA ASP A 174 -10.27 20.09 0.27
C ASP A 174 -11.08 18.80 0.09
N PRO A 175 -11.60 18.21 1.19
CA PRO A 175 -12.39 16.99 1.13
C PRO A 175 -13.78 17.19 0.53
N GLU A 176 -14.37 18.39 0.58
CA GLU A 176 -15.72 18.66 0.06
C GLU A 176 -15.72 18.65 -1.46
N THR A 177 -14.73 19.31 -2.05
CA THR A 177 -14.58 19.38 -3.51
C THR A 177 -13.67 18.29 -4.07
N ARG A 178 -13.07 17.47 -3.19
CA ARG A 178 -12.06 16.45 -3.51
C ARG A 178 -10.90 17.04 -4.33
N LYS A 179 -10.46 18.23 -3.94
CA LYS A 179 -9.47 19.04 -4.67
C LYS A 179 -8.17 19.16 -3.88
N VAL A 180 -7.06 18.95 -4.57
CA VAL A 180 -5.72 19.26 -4.09
C VAL A 180 -5.28 20.57 -4.70
N THR A 181 -4.72 21.45 -3.87
CA THR A 181 -4.03 22.67 -4.31
C THR A 181 -2.59 22.60 -3.84
N ALA A 182 -1.64 22.68 -4.78
CA ALA A 182 -0.21 22.78 -4.48
C ALA A 182 0.29 24.18 -4.88
N GLN A 183 0.98 24.87 -3.98
CA GLN A 183 1.47 26.21 -4.19
C GLN A 183 2.98 26.30 -3.92
N LYS A 184 3.73 26.80 -4.91
CA LYS A 184 5.17 27.09 -4.79
C LYS A 184 5.41 28.48 -5.37
N GLU A 185 5.80 29.43 -4.52
CA GLU A 185 5.98 30.83 -4.93
C GLU A 185 4.72 31.36 -5.65
N ASP A 186 4.84 31.76 -6.92
CA ASP A 186 3.74 32.28 -7.75
C ASP A 186 3.04 31.19 -8.58
N ILE A 187 3.44 29.93 -8.44
CA ILE A 187 2.85 28.78 -9.13
C ILE A 187 1.79 28.13 -8.25
N THR A 188 0.58 27.99 -8.78
CA THR A 188 -0.51 27.22 -8.16
C THR A 188 -0.96 26.10 -9.10
N VAL A 189 -1.05 24.89 -8.59
CA VAL A 189 -1.56 23.72 -9.30
C VAL A 189 -2.80 23.22 -8.58
N GLU A 190 -3.91 23.08 -9.30
CA GLU A 190 -5.14 22.51 -8.78
C GLU A 190 -5.51 21.21 -9.50
N LEU A 191 -5.80 20.17 -8.71
CA LEU A 191 -6.09 18.82 -9.16
C LEU A 191 -7.35 18.31 -8.46
N THR A 192 -8.33 17.86 -9.22
CA THR A 192 -9.56 17.27 -8.66
C THR A 192 -9.55 15.75 -8.87
N VAL A 193 -9.79 15.00 -7.80
CA VAL A 193 -9.80 13.54 -7.87
C VAL A 193 -10.87 13.04 -8.84
N GLY A 194 -10.48 12.14 -9.74
CA GLY A 194 -11.33 11.60 -10.79
C GLY A 194 -11.51 12.51 -12.02
N ASN A 195 -10.92 13.70 -12.02
CA ASN A 195 -10.96 14.62 -13.14
C ASN A 195 -9.62 14.62 -13.90
N GLU A 196 -9.67 14.50 -15.22
CA GLU A 196 -8.48 14.56 -16.08
C GLU A 196 -8.04 15.99 -16.36
N LYS A 197 -8.81 17.00 -15.96
CA LYS A 197 -8.42 18.40 -16.09
C LYS A 197 -7.75 18.88 -14.81
N ALA A 198 -6.56 19.43 -14.97
CA ALA A 198 -5.85 20.18 -13.94
C ALA A 198 -5.77 21.66 -14.33
N LEU A 199 -5.67 22.53 -13.34
CA LEU A 199 -5.37 23.94 -13.55
C LEU A 199 -3.94 24.21 -13.11
N TRP A 200 -3.18 24.88 -13.97
CA TRP A 200 -1.87 25.41 -13.66
C TRP A 200 -1.95 26.93 -13.79
N SER A 201 -1.58 27.64 -12.73
CA SER A 201 -1.57 29.10 -12.67
C SER A 201 -0.16 29.57 -12.37
N GLY A 202 0.45 30.30 -13.28
CA GLY A 202 1.73 30.97 -13.07
C GLY A 202 1.57 32.48 -12.87
N PRO A 203 2.68 33.24 -12.80
CA PRO A 203 2.65 34.68 -12.55
C PRO A 203 1.87 35.52 -13.59
N LYS A 204 1.69 34.99 -14.81
CA LYS A 204 1.12 35.72 -15.95
C LYS A 204 -0.15 35.10 -16.52
N ASP A 205 -0.26 33.78 -16.45
CA ASP A 205 -1.26 33.02 -17.20
C ASP A 205 -1.82 31.86 -16.38
N VAL A 206 -3.06 31.49 -16.69
CA VAL A 206 -3.73 30.31 -16.16
C VAL A 206 -4.03 29.38 -17.33
N HIS A 207 -3.64 28.12 -17.19
CA HIS A 207 -3.79 27.10 -18.21
C HIS A 207 -4.56 25.90 -17.65
N GLU A 208 -5.52 25.41 -18.45
CA GLU A 208 -6.10 24.09 -18.24
C GLU A 208 -5.22 23.05 -18.92
N VAL A 209 -4.80 22.03 -18.17
CA VAL A 209 -3.93 20.95 -18.65
C VAL A 209 -4.70 19.64 -18.57
N ILE A 210 -4.70 18.89 -19.66
CA ILE A 210 -5.27 17.54 -19.70
C ILE A 210 -4.22 16.56 -19.21
N LEU A 211 -4.55 15.84 -18.15
CA LEU A 211 -3.75 14.80 -17.54
C LEU A 211 -3.86 13.51 -18.34
N GLU A 212 -2.76 12.78 -18.42
CA GLU A 212 -2.75 11.45 -19.06
C GLU A 212 -3.48 10.38 -18.24
N ALA A 213 -3.74 10.66 -16.96
CA ALA A 213 -4.61 9.88 -16.08
C ALA A 213 -5.19 10.78 -14.97
N PRO A 214 -6.44 10.58 -14.54
CA PRO A 214 -7.04 11.38 -13.48
C PRO A 214 -6.37 11.09 -12.12
N PRO A 215 -6.26 12.07 -11.21
CA PRO A 215 -5.80 11.83 -9.85
C PRO A 215 -6.75 10.89 -9.11
N LYS A 216 -6.21 10.07 -8.21
CA LYS A 216 -6.96 9.05 -7.48
C LYS A 216 -6.61 9.07 -6.00
N ILE A 217 -7.53 8.59 -5.18
CA ILE A 217 -7.27 8.32 -3.77
C ILE A 217 -7.02 6.83 -3.63
N ILE A 218 -5.87 6.49 -3.05
CA ILE A 218 -5.50 5.12 -2.67
C ILE A 218 -5.06 5.17 -1.22
N GLY A 219 -5.75 4.42 -0.36
CA GLY A 219 -5.69 4.62 1.08
C GLY A 219 -6.01 6.07 1.44
N ASP A 220 -5.14 6.71 2.21
CA ASP A 220 -5.25 8.12 2.61
C ASP A 220 -4.35 9.07 1.80
N ARG A 221 -3.98 8.70 0.57
CA ARG A 221 -3.12 9.51 -0.28
C ARG A 221 -3.77 9.80 -1.63
N VAL A 222 -3.63 11.05 -2.07
CA VAL A 222 -3.93 11.44 -3.44
C VAL A 222 -2.70 11.16 -4.30
N LEU A 223 -2.88 10.33 -5.32
CA LEU A 223 -1.88 10.04 -6.32
C LEU A 223 -2.23 10.77 -7.61
N ALA A 224 -1.22 11.32 -8.28
CA ALA A 224 -1.34 12.03 -9.54
C ALA A 224 -0.22 11.64 -10.52
N PRO A 225 -0.40 11.84 -11.83
CA PRO A 225 0.64 11.54 -12.82
C PRO A 225 1.93 12.32 -12.52
N LEU A 226 3.03 11.59 -12.30
CA LEU A 226 4.30 12.17 -11.92
C LEU A 226 4.77 13.24 -12.91
N ARG A 227 4.66 12.97 -14.21
CA ARG A 227 5.17 13.87 -15.26
C ARG A 227 4.52 15.24 -15.17
N PHE A 228 3.20 15.28 -15.04
CA PHE A 228 2.48 16.54 -14.87
C PHE A 228 2.95 17.31 -13.64
N VAL A 229 3.10 16.63 -12.50
CA VAL A 229 3.52 17.25 -11.25
C VAL A 229 4.90 17.90 -11.37
N SER A 230 5.87 17.19 -11.97
CA SER A 230 7.22 17.71 -12.14
C SER A 230 7.30 18.83 -13.19
N GLU A 231 6.63 18.68 -14.35
CA GLU A 231 6.63 19.70 -15.41
C GLU A 231 5.92 20.98 -14.95
N ALA A 232 4.85 20.86 -14.17
CA ALA A 232 4.14 21.98 -13.57
C ALA A 232 5.04 22.84 -12.66
N LEU A 233 6.10 22.25 -12.09
CA LEU A 233 7.07 22.95 -11.25
C LEU A 233 8.31 23.44 -12.02
N GLY A 234 8.36 23.20 -13.34
CA GLY A 234 9.49 23.55 -14.19
C GLY A 234 10.64 22.55 -14.18
N ASP A 235 10.44 21.37 -13.59
CA ASP A 235 11.44 20.31 -13.56
C ASP A 235 11.39 19.46 -14.84
N ARG A 236 12.54 18.88 -15.22
CA ARG A 236 12.64 17.91 -16.32
C ARG A 236 12.47 16.49 -15.79
N VAL A 237 11.70 15.67 -16.51
CA VAL A 237 11.49 14.25 -16.18
C VAL A 237 12.01 13.33 -17.28
N ASP A 238 12.90 12.42 -16.91
CA ASP A 238 13.37 11.33 -17.76
C ASP A 238 12.97 9.97 -17.16
N TRP A 239 12.57 9.01 -18.01
CA TRP A 239 12.22 7.64 -17.61
C TRP A 239 13.25 6.66 -18.14
N ASP A 240 13.83 5.86 -17.25
CA ASP A 240 14.66 4.71 -17.57
C ASP A 240 13.83 3.43 -17.43
N GLU A 241 13.43 2.86 -18.56
CA GLU A 241 12.57 1.68 -18.62
C GLU A 241 13.26 0.42 -18.06
N ALA A 242 14.55 0.25 -18.33
CA ALA A 242 15.31 -0.92 -17.92
C ALA A 242 15.43 -1.04 -16.40
N THR A 243 15.56 0.10 -15.73
CA THR A 243 15.68 0.18 -14.27
C THR A 243 14.42 0.68 -13.56
N ARG A 244 13.33 0.90 -14.31
CA ARG A 244 12.07 1.50 -13.82
C ARG A 244 12.32 2.74 -12.96
N THR A 245 13.23 3.60 -13.43
CA THR A 245 13.69 4.77 -12.68
C THR A 245 13.20 6.05 -13.33
N VAL A 246 12.47 6.85 -12.57
CA VAL A 246 12.16 8.24 -12.90
C VAL A 246 13.29 9.12 -12.41
N ARG A 247 13.81 9.99 -13.28
CA ARG A 247 14.79 11.03 -12.94
C ARG A 247 14.15 12.40 -13.12
N ILE A 248 14.05 13.14 -12.03
CA ILE A 248 13.61 14.51 -11.98
C ILE A 248 14.87 15.37 -11.82
N THR A 249 15.04 16.34 -12.72
CA THR A 249 16.15 17.32 -12.68
C THR A 249 15.55 18.72 -12.59
N SER A 250 15.86 19.43 -11.51
CA SER A 250 15.45 20.83 -11.39
C SER A 250 16.27 21.72 -12.33
N ILE A 251 15.57 22.61 -13.03
CA ILE A 251 16.16 23.49 -14.05
C ILE A 251 16.52 24.88 -13.48
N ILE A 252 16.17 25.15 -12.22
CA ILE A 252 16.21 26.48 -11.58
C ILE A 252 17.19 26.48 -10.41
#